data_AF-A0A7Y5U3I0-F1
#
_entry.id   AF-A0A7Y5U3I0-F1
#
_cell.length_a   1.000
_cell.length_b   1.000
_cell.length_c   1.000
_cell.angle_alpha   90.00
_cell.angle_beta   90.00
_cell.angle_gamma   90.00
#
_symmetry.space_group_name_H-M   'P 1'
#
loop_
_entity.id
_entity.type
_entity.pdbx_description
1 polymer ?
#
loop_
_entity_poly.entity_id
_entity_poly.type
_entity_poly.pdbx_seq_one_letter_code
_entity_poly.pdbx_strand_id
1 'polypeptide(L)' 'MVWFLERNTDRLTCEIRLTEDQSPMYEFEIAPTGAPARTQRFASATELIDTYLREQSHLRAQGWRPRASDVDELTDC' A
#
# COMPACT_ATOMS: atom_id res chain seq x y z
N MET A 1 -4.31 -5.38 -5.40
CA MET A 1 -2.99 -5.83 -4.89
C MET A 1 -2.92 -5.44 -3.42
N VAL A 2 -2.57 -6.38 -2.54
CA VAL A 2 -2.43 -6.14 -1.10
C VAL A 2 -1.03 -6.57 -0.65
N TRP A 3 -0.44 -5.83 0.27
CA TRP A 3 0.86 -6.14 0.87
C TRP A 3 0.94 -5.61 2.30
N PHE A 4 1.94 -6.07 3.05
CA PHE A 4 2.09 -5.71 4.45
C PHE A 4 3.44 -5.07 4.74
N LEU A 5 3.41 -4.07 5.62
CA LEU A 5 4.61 -3.49 6.20
C LEU A 5 4.62 -3.72 7.70
N GLU A 6 5.80 -3.96 8.25
CA GLU A 6 6.03 -4.18 9.67
C GLU A 6 7.03 -3.16 10.21
N ARG A 7 6.83 -2.79 11.48
CA ARG A 7 7.77 -1.96 12.25
C ARG A 7 7.62 -2.33 13.73
N ASN A 8 8.66 -2.92 14.31
CA ASN A 8 8.60 -3.51 15.66
C ASN A 8 7.47 -4.55 15.74
N THR A 9 6.48 -4.33 16.60
CA THR A 9 5.27 -5.16 16.75
C THR A 9 4.08 -4.64 15.95
N ASP A 10 4.22 -3.50 15.25
CA ASP A 10 3.14 -2.87 14.51
C ASP A 10 3.09 -3.39 13.07
N ARG A 11 1.88 -3.42 12.51
CA ARG A 11 1.62 -3.80 11.11
C ARG A 11 0.75 -2.76 10.41
N LEU A 12 1.13 -2.45 9.17
CA LEU A 12 0.31 -1.75 8.19
C LEU A 12 -0.11 -2.73 7.10
N THR A 13 -1.37 -2.66 6.71
CA THR A 13 -1.84 -3.23 5.45
C THR A 13 -1.90 -2.12 4.43
N CYS A 14 -1.37 -2.36 3.24
CA CYS A 14 -1.49 -1.47 2.11
C CYS A 14 -2.21 -2.19 0.98
N GLU A 15 -3.19 -1.52 0.37
CA GLU A 15 -4.01 -2.12 -0.67
C GLU A 15 -4.24 -1.14 -1.83
N ILE A 16 -4.10 -1.63 -3.05
CA ILE A 16 -4.59 -0.95 -4.26
C ILE A 16 -5.75 -1.74 -4.84
N ARG A 17 -6.89 -1.08 -5.03
CA ARG A 17 -8.12 -1.63 -5.61
C ARG A 17 -8.51 -0.83 -6.85
N LEU A 18 -9.28 -1.47 -7.74
CA LEU A 18 -10.01 -0.80 -8.81
C LEU A 18 -11.50 -0.88 -8.47
N THR A 19 -12.22 0.25 -8.53
CA THR A 19 -13.68 0.22 -8.38
C THR A 19 -14.32 -0.26 -9.68
N GLU A 20 -15.30 -1.15 -9.57
CA GLU A 20 -16.01 -1.73 -10.73
C GLU A 20 -17.23 -0.89 -11.17
N ASP A 21 -17.27 0.39 -10.80
CA ASP A 21 -18.38 1.28 -11.11
C ASP A 21 -18.35 1.77 -12.58
N GLN A 22 -19.42 2.46 -13.01
CA GLN A 22 -19.54 3.06 -14.34
C GLN A 22 -18.40 4.04 -14.69
N SER A 23 -17.64 4.51 -13.68
CA SER A 23 -16.41 5.27 -13.84
C SER A 23 -15.34 4.63 -12.95
N PRO A 24 -14.50 3.73 -13.49
CA PRO A 24 -13.54 3.00 -12.69
C PRO A 24 -12.50 3.96 -12.12
N MET A 25 -12.32 3.90 -10.80
CA MET A 25 -11.35 4.70 -10.06
C MET A 25 -10.38 3.76 -9.36
N TYR A 26 -9.13 4.18 -9.26
CA TYR A 26 -8.14 3.49 -8.44
C TYR A 26 -8.28 3.94 -6.99
N GLU A 27 -8.31 3.00 -6.06
CA GLU A 27 -8.23 3.28 -4.62
C GLU A 27 -6.88 2.80 -4.08
N PHE A 28 -6.23 3.64 -3.28
CA PHE A 28 -5.07 3.26 -2.48
C PHE A 28 -5.40 3.44 -1.01
N GLU A 29 -5.26 2.37 -0.23
CA GLU A 29 -5.56 2.32 1.18
C GLU A 29 -4.32 1.98 2.00
N ILE A 30 -4.13 2.69 3.11
CA ILE A 30 -3.14 2.38 4.14
C ILE A 30 -3.89 2.21 5.46
N ALA A 31 -3.88 0.99 6.01
CA ALA A 31 -4.62 0.62 7.20
C ALA A 31 -3.67 0.15 8.32
N PRO A 32 -3.45 0.98 9.36
CA PRO A 32 -2.71 0.56 10.54
C PRO A 32 -3.53 -0.37 11.43
N THR A 33 -2.85 -1.28 12.13
CA THR A 33 -3.48 -2.08 13.18
C THR A 33 -3.92 -1.16 14.33
N GLY A 34 -5.23 -1.06 14.57
CA GLY A 34 -5.79 -0.28 15.69
C GLY A 34 -6.03 1.20 15.42
N ALA A 35 -5.87 1.67 14.18
CA ALA A 35 -6.26 3.03 13.77
C ALA A 35 -7.14 3.00 12.51
N PRO A 36 -7.94 4.05 12.25
CA PRO A 36 -8.72 4.13 11.01
C PRO A 36 -7.83 4.05 9.76
N ALA A 37 -8.34 3.34 8.74
CA ALA A 37 -7.69 3.31 7.45
C ALA A 37 -7.76 4.68 6.74
N ARG A 38 -6.73 5.00 5.97
CA ARG A 38 -6.71 6.15 5.07
C ARG A 38 -6.82 5.66 3.63
N THR A 39 -7.91 6.03 2.96
CA THR A 39 -8.17 5.66 1.56
C THR A 39 -8.11 6.90 0.68
N GLN A 40 -7.40 6.83 -0.44
CA GLN A 40 -7.32 7.87 -1.45
C GLN A 40 -7.79 7.32 -2.80
N ARG A 41 -8.48 8.15 -3.59
CA ARG A 41 -9.03 7.78 -4.90
C ARG A 41 -8.36 8.56 -6.01
N PHE A 42 -8.13 7.91 -7.15
CA PHE A 42 -7.45 8.47 -8.31
C PHE A 42 -8.20 8.10 -9.60
N ALA A 43 -8.32 9.05 -10.50
CA ALA A 43 -8.92 8.82 -11.82
C ALA A 43 -7.92 8.25 -12.84
N SER A 44 -6.62 8.31 -12.53
CA SER A 44 -5.56 7.83 -13.40
C SER A 44 -4.59 6.90 -12.69
N ALA A 45 -4.06 5.93 -13.44
CA ALA A 45 -3.03 5.02 -12.95
C ALA A 45 -1.73 5.78 -12.63
N THR A 46 -1.40 6.83 -13.40
CA THR A 46 -0.19 7.64 -13.18
C THR A 46 -0.23 8.34 -11.82
N GLU A 47 -1.33 9.03 -11.49
CA GLU A 47 -1.47 9.72 -10.18
C GLU A 47 -1.43 8.73 -9.01
N LEU A 48 -2.03 7.55 -9.20
CA LEU A 48 -1.96 6.44 -8.24
C LEU A 48 -0.50 6.04 -8.00
N ILE A 49 0.25 5.71 -9.07
CA ILE A 49 1.63 5.23 -8.98
C ILE A 49 2.53 6.28 -8.34
N ASP A 50 2.43 7.54 -8.75
CA ASP A 50 3.21 8.64 -8.19
C ASP A 50 2.96 8.81 -6.68
N THR A 51 1.70 8.71 -6.27
CA THR A 51 1.33 8.81 -4.84
C THR A 51 1.80 7.60 -4.06
N TYR A 52 1.61 6.40 -4.60
CA TYR A 52 2.10 5.15 -4.02
C TYR A 52 3.62 5.20 -3.77
N LEU A 53 4.42 5.63 -4.75
CA LEU A 53 5.89 5.68 -4.63
C LEU A 53 6.34 6.69 -3.56
N ARG A 54 5.67 7.84 -3.47
CA ARG A 54 5.92 8.83 -2.41
C ARG A 54 5.61 8.28 -1.03
N GLU A 55 4.45 7.65 -0.86
CA GLU A 55 4.04 7.06 0.42
C GLU A 55 4.96 5.91 0.83
N GLN A 56 5.36 5.04 -0.10
CA GLN A 56 6.36 3.99 0.17
C GLN A 56 7.68 4.57 0.65
N SER A 57 8.17 5.63 0.01
CA SER A 57 9.40 6.31 0.42
C SER A 57 9.27 6.91 1.83
N HIS A 58 8.13 7.53 2.12
CA HIS A 58 7.84 8.12 3.43
C HIS A 58 7.75 7.05 4.54
N LEU A 59 7.02 5.96 4.30
CA LEU A 59 6.90 4.85 5.25
C LEU A 59 8.25 4.18 5.52
N ARG A 60 9.07 3.97 4.47
CA ARG A 60 10.44 3.44 4.63
C ARG A 60 11.32 4.36 5.46
N ALA A 61 11.22 5.68 5.28
CA ALA A 61 11.94 6.65 6.09
C ALA A 61 11.53 6.61 7.57
N GLN A 62 10.28 6.25 7.87
CA GLN A 62 9.78 6.02 9.23
C GLN A 62 10.13 4.63 9.81
N GLY A 63 10.91 3.82 9.10
CA GLY A 63 11.35 2.51 9.55
C GLY A 63 10.40 1.35 9.21
N TRP A 64 9.30 1.58 8.49
CA TRP A 64 8.48 0.49 7.99
C TRP A 64 9.23 -0.32 6.92
N ARG A 65 9.08 -1.63 6.96
CA ARG A 65 9.72 -2.56 6.03
C ARG A 65 8.70 -3.56 5.49
N PRO A 66 8.83 -4.02 4.23
CA PRO A 66 8.07 -5.16 3.76
C PRO A 66 8.22 -6.34 4.71
N ARG A 67 7.11 -7.05 4.94
CA ARG A 67 7.14 -8.28 5.73
C ARG A 67 8.07 -9.29 5.06
N ALA A 68 8.92 -9.96 5.83
CA ALA A 68 9.95 -10.86 5.28
C ALA A 68 9.38 -11.95 4.35
N SER A 69 8.19 -12.49 4.69
CA SER A 69 7.48 -13.48 3.86
C SER A 69 7.07 -12.96 2.48
N ASP A 70 6.87 -11.64 2.34
CA ASP A 70 6.44 -11.02 1.08
C ASP A 70 7.67 -10.73 0.17
N VAL A 71 8.90 -10.87 0.69
CA VAL A 71 10.15 -10.67 -0.05
C VAL A 71 10.65 -12.00 -0.63
N ASP A 72 10.51 -13.11 0.10
CA ASP A 72 10.94 -14.44 -0.36
C ASP A 72 10.20 -14.88 -1.64
N GLU A 73 8.93 -14.49 -1.82
CA GLU A 73 8.14 -14.77 -3.03
C GLU A 73 8.67 -14.09 -4.31
N LEU A 74 9.53 -13.07 -4.20
CA LEU A 74 10.12 -12.36 -5.34
C LEU A 74 11.50 -12.87 -5.76
N THR A 75 12.12 -13.76 -4.98
CA THR A 75 13.47 -14.29 -5.24
C THR A 75 13.50 -15.66 -5.91
N ASP A 76 12.37 -16.36 -6.01
CA ASP A 76 12.25 -17.58 -6.81
C ASP A 76 11.87 -17.23 -8.27
N CYS A 77 12.89 -16.93 -9.09
CA CYS A 77 12.81 -16.81 -10.56
C CYS A 77 13.91 -17.62 -11.22
#